data_AF-A0A6B3FZG7-F1
#
_entry.id   AF-A0A6B3FZG7-F1
#
_cell.length_a   1.000
_cell.length_b   1.000
_cell.length_c   1.000
_cell.angle_alpha   90.00
_cell.angle_beta   90.00
_cell.angle_gamma   90.00
#
_symmetry.space_group_name_H-M   'P 1'
#
loop_
_entity.id
_entity.type
_entity.pdbx_description
1 polymer ?
#
loop_
_entity_poly.entity_id
_entity_poly.type
_entity_poly.pdbx_seq_one_letter_code
_entity_poly.pdbx_strand_id
1 'polypeptide(L)'
;MPLHVPPAPAPALRSVLAALGSPTAVRAARTPGLRSVQGPLSPELPLPVHVLDRIAPTGTAPLTRLAAWRFLIRSEGRAVAAADTVLTPDGWTFSHFFEGPYLASTELAVRQAEASAPGCQARLLSIPELYMLTLWLHGDTEAD
;
A
#
# COMPACT_ATOMS: atom_id res chain seq x y z
N MET A 1 2.07 -1.63 21.80
CA MET A 1 1.00 -2.39 21.10
C MET A 1 1.23 -2.23 19.61
N PRO A 2 0.94 -3.25 18.78
CA PRO A 2 1.15 -3.12 17.34
C PRO A 2 0.27 -2.00 16.75
N LEU A 3 0.64 -1.48 15.58
CA LEU A 3 -0.23 -0.60 14.81
C LEU A 3 -1.49 -1.37 14.39
N HIS A 4 -2.60 -0.63 14.27
CA HIS A 4 -3.80 -1.21 13.68
C HIS A 4 -3.58 -1.36 12.17
N VAL A 5 -3.58 -2.61 11.70
CA VAL A 5 -3.56 -2.93 10.27
C VAL A 5 -5.00 -3.26 9.88
N PRO A 6 -5.66 -2.41 9.08
CA PRO A 6 -7.04 -2.65 8.70
C PRO A 6 -7.10 -3.90 7.80
N PRO A 7 -8.16 -4.72 7.88
CA PRO A 7 -8.34 -5.81 6.94
C PRO A 7 -8.53 -5.23 5.53
N ALA A 8 -7.66 -5.64 4.59
CA ALA A 8 -7.86 -5.26 3.20
C ALA A 8 -9.21 -5.78 2.68
N PRO A 9 -9.88 -5.04 1.77
CA PRO A 9 -11.05 -5.54 1.07
C PRO A 9 -10.73 -6.89 0.41
N ALA A 10 -11.55 -7.91 0.67
CA ALA A 10 -11.32 -9.24 0.13
C ALA A 10 -11.15 -9.28 -1.41
N PRO A 11 -11.89 -8.48 -2.21
CA PRO A 11 -11.65 -8.39 -3.66
C PRO A 11 -10.26 -7.83 -4.01
N ALA A 12 -9.75 -6.85 -3.24
CA ALA A 12 -8.41 -6.29 -3.45
C ALA A 12 -7.34 -7.36 -3.30
N LEU A 13 -7.34 -8.06 -2.16
CA LEU A 13 -6.40 -9.17 -1.89
C LEU A 13 -6.49 -10.26 -2.97
N ARG A 14 -7.71 -10.68 -3.35
CA ARG A 14 -7.90 -11.68 -4.41
C ARG A 14 -7.32 -11.25 -5.75
N SER A 15 -7.50 -9.98 -6.13
CA SER A 15 -6.94 -9.47 -7.39
C SER A 15 -5.41 -9.47 -7.40
N VAL A 16 -4.75 -9.16 -6.28
CA VAL A 16 -3.29 -9.25 -6.14
C VAL A 16 -2.82 -10.70 -6.22
N LEU A 17 -3.48 -11.62 -5.52
CA LEU A 17 -3.15 -13.05 -5.59
C LEU A 17 -3.31 -13.60 -7.02
N ALA A 18 -4.38 -13.20 -7.72
CA ALA A 18 -4.57 -13.56 -9.13
C ALA A 18 -3.47 -12.99 -10.03
N ALA A 19 -3.03 -11.74 -9.80
CA ALA A 19 -1.93 -11.13 -10.54
C ALA A 19 -0.58 -11.82 -10.26
N LEU A 20 -0.30 -12.23 -9.01
CA LEU A 20 0.90 -12.99 -8.66
C LEU A 20 0.92 -14.38 -9.32
N GLY A 21 -0.25 -15.02 -9.44
CA GLY A 21 -0.42 -16.29 -10.16
C GLY A 21 -0.38 -16.17 -11.69
N SER A 22 -0.36 -14.95 -12.24
CA SER A 22 -0.34 -14.69 -13.68
C SER A 22 1.08 -14.41 -14.18
N PRO A 23 1.71 -15.31 -14.96
CA PRO A 23 3.04 -15.07 -15.51
C PRO A 23 3.10 -13.82 -16.39
N THR A 24 1.99 -13.46 -17.05
CA THR A 24 1.89 -12.27 -17.89
C THR A 24 1.99 -11.00 -17.05
N ALA A 25 1.27 -10.93 -15.93
CA ALA A 25 1.29 -9.76 -15.06
C ALA A 25 2.67 -9.56 -14.40
N VAL A 26 3.30 -10.64 -13.93
CA VAL A 26 4.63 -10.60 -13.33
C VAL A 26 5.72 -10.21 -14.35
N ARG A 27 5.63 -10.68 -15.60
CA ARG A 27 6.60 -10.32 -16.65
C ARG A 27 6.42 -8.89 -17.16
N ALA A 28 5.17 -8.43 -17.29
CA ALA A 28 4.84 -7.08 -17.75
C ALA A 28 5.32 -6.01 -16.76
N ALA A 29 5.38 -6.34 -15.46
CA ALA A 29 5.90 -5.45 -14.44
C ALA A 29 7.41 -5.20 -14.61
N ARG A 30 7.82 -3.95 -14.39
CA ARG A 30 9.23 -3.53 -14.39
C ARG A 30 9.86 -3.79 -13.02
N THR A 31 9.73 -5.02 -12.54
CA THR A 31 10.10 -5.47 -11.19
C THR A 31 11.05 -6.67 -11.27
N PRO A 32 12.37 -6.44 -11.50
CA PRO A 32 13.35 -7.51 -11.62
C PRO A 32 13.45 -8.40 -10.38
N GLY A 33 13.36 -7.82 -9.18
CA GLY A 33 13.36 -8.56 -7.91
C GLY A 33 12.23 -9.58 -7.87
N LEU A 34 11.00 -9.15 -8.15
CA LEU A 34 9.82 -10.01 -8.20
C LEU A 34 9.98 -11.16 -9.22
N ARG A 35 10.52 -10.87 -10.41
CA ARG A 35 10.71 -11.87 -11.47
C ARG A 35 11.80 -12.91 -11.15
N SER A 36 12.75 -12.55 -10.30
CA SER A 36 13.87 -13.42 -9.94
C SER A 36 13.51 -14.46 -8.87
N VAL A 37 12.41 -14.25 -8.13
CA VAL A 37 11.97 -15.15 -7.07
C VAL A 37 11.49 -16.48 -7.64
N GLN A 38 12.01 -17.59 -7.10
CA GLN A 38 11.61 -18.96 -7.44
C GLN A 38 10.75 -19.62 -6.35
N GLY A 39 10.43 -18.88 -5.29
CA GLY A 39 9.69 -19.36 -4.11
C GLY A 39 8.28 -18.77 -3.97
N PRO A 40 7.57 -19.13 -2.90
CA PRO A 40 6.25 -18.57 -2.62
C PRO A 40 6.33 -17.05 -2.40
N LEU A 41 5.29 -16.37 -2.88
CA LEU A 41 5.09 -14.93 -2.73
C LEU A 41 3.86 -14.68 -1.87
N SER A 42 4.00 -13.86 -0.82
CA SER A 42 2.89 -13.47 0.06
C SER A 42 2.63 -11.96 -0.05
N PRO A 43 1.37 -11.54 -0.31
CA PRO A 43 0.96 -10.16 -0.11
C PRO A 43 0.74 -9.91 1.38
N GLU A 44 1.50 -8.98 1.95
CA GLU A 44 1.49 -8.65 3.38
C GLU A 44 1.40 -7.13 3.59
N LEU A 45 1.19 -6.74 4.84
CA LEU A 45 1.09 -5.34 5.27
C LEU A 45 0.16 -4.52 4.35
N PRO A 46 -1.15 -4.85 4.30
CA PRO A 46 -2.09 -4.08 3.53
C PRO A 46 -2.21 -2.67 4.11
N LEU A 47 -1.87 -1.67 3.30
CA LEU A 47 -1.94 -0.26 3.67
C LEU A 47 -2.94 0.45 2.75
N PRO A 48 -4.00 1.07 3.30
CA PRO A 48 -4.86 1.94 2.51
C PRO A 48 -4.05 3.14 2.04
N VAL A 49 -4.25 3.53 0.77
CA VAL A 49 -3.57 4.66 0.14
C VAL A 49 -4.58 5.75 -0.14
N HIS A 50 -4.46 6.85 0.59
CA HIS A 50 -5.25 8.04 0.40
C HIS A 50 -4.51 9.03 -0.48
N VAL A 51 -5.26 9.79 -1.29
CA VAL A 51 -4.73 10.92 -2.05
C VAL A 51 -5.22 12.20 -1.38
N LEU A 52 -4.30 13.14 -1.17
CA LEU A 52 -4.65 14.51 -0.83
C LEU A 52 -5.09 15.23 -2.10
N ASP A 53 -6.39 15.50 -2.24
CA ASP A 53 -6.99 15.95 -3.51
C ASP A 53 -6.62 17.40 -3.88
N ARG A 54 -6.44 18.28 -2.88
CA ARG A 54 -5.97 19.65 -3.09
C ARG A 54 -5.37 20.22 -1.80
N ILE A 55 -4.23 20.90 -1.91
CA ILE A 55 -3.73 21.75 -0.83
C ILE A 55 -4.52 23.08 -0.90
N ALA A 56 -5.65 23.16 -0.19
CA ALA A 56 -6.46 24.37 -0.17
C ALA A 56 -5.74 25.52 0.56
N PRO A 57 -5.77 26.76 0.05
CA PRO A 57 -5.34 27.92 0.82
C PRO A 57 -6.24 28.07 2.05
N THR A 58 -5.61 28.04 3.23
CA THR A 58 -6.12 28.40 4.57
C THR A 58 -7.65 28.49 4.74
N GLY A 59 -8.24 27.50 5.43
CA GLY A 59 -9.59 27.59 6.00
C GLY A 59 -10.47 26.35 5.79
N THR A 60 -10.15 25.49 4.82
CA THR A 60 -10.86 24.22 4.60
C THR A 60 -9.97 23.06 5.00
N ALA A 61 -10.52 22.08 5.72
CA ALA A 61 -9.79 20.87 6.06
C ALA A 61 -9.33 20.17 4.76
N PRO A 62 -8.08 19.67 4.70
CA PRO A 62 -7.60 18.93 3.54
C PRO A 62 -8.52 17.74 3.25
N LEU A 63 -8.98 17.63 1.99
CA LEU A 63 -9.79 16.50 1.56
C LEU A 63 -8.86 15.35 1.16
N THR A 64 -8.98 14.24 1.90
CA THR A 64 -8.32 12.97 1.57
C THR A 64 -9.36 11.97 1.12
N ARG A 65 -9.10 11.25 0.03
CA ARG A 65 -9.95 10.14 -0.40
C ARG A 65 -9.15 8.86 -0.48
N LEU A 66 -9.76 7.73 -0.09
CA LEU A 66 -9.19 6.41 -0.33
C LEU A 66 -9.13 6.16 -1.84
N ALA A 67 -7.93 5.95 -2.37
CA ALA A 67 -7.68 5.84 -3.81
C ALA A 67 -7.16 4.46 -4.21
N ALA A 68 -6.37 3.83 -3.34
CA ALA A 68 -5.78 2.53 -3.59
C ALA A 68 -5.60 1.73 -2.29
N TRP A 69 -5.25 0.46 -2.45
CA TRP A 69 -4.62 -0.35 -1.40
C TRP A 69 -3.27 -0.82 -1.89
N ARG A 70 -2.29 -0.79 -1.00
CA ARG A 70 -0.94 -1.26 -1.26
C ARG A 70 -0.63 -2.49 -0.43
N PHE A 71 -0.03 -3.49 -1.06
CA PHE A 71 0.46 -4.70 -0.41
C PHE A 71 1.97 -4.79 -0.63
N LEU A 72 2.74 -5.09 0.40
CA LEU A 72 4.13 -5.50 0.25
C LEU A 72 4.17 -6.96 -0.16
N ILE A 73 4.83 -7.26 -1.26
CA ILE A 73 5.02 -8.63 -1.72
C ILE A 73 6.30 -9.16 -1.10
N ARG A 74 6.21 -10.19 -0.27
CA ARG A 74 7.35 -10.81 0.38
C ARG A 74 7.73 -12.13 -0.27
N SER A 75 9.02 -12.42 -0.23
CA SER A 75 9.59 -13.75 -0.44
C SER A 75 10.61 -14.01 0.65
N GLU A 76 10.55 -15.18 1.28
CA GLU A 76 11.48 -15.59 2.35
C GLU A 76 11.66 -14.52 3.45
N GLY A 77 10.57 -13.84 3.81
CA GLY A 77 10.59 -12.81 4.84
C GLY A 77 11.20 -11.46 4.41
N ARG A 78 11.51 -11.24 3.12
CA ARG A 78 11.97 -9.96 2.57
C ARG A 78 10.95 -9.37 1.60
N ALA A 79 10.67 -8.07 1.68
CA ALA A 79 9.89 -7.37 0.66
C ALA A 79 10.68 -7.31 -0.65
N VAL A 80 10.11 -7.88 -1.72
CA VAL A 80 10.71 -7.95 -3.06
C VAL A 80 10.05 -7.01 -4.06
N ALA A 81 8.77 -6.66 -3.83
CA ALA A 81 8.00 -5.71 -4.61
C ALA A 81 6.82 -5.18 -3.78
N ALA A 82 6.03 -4.30 -4.37
CA ALA A 82 4.70 -3.96 -3.88
C ALA A 82 3.67 -4.07 -5.00
N ALA A 83 2.41 -4.26 -4.62
CA ALA A 83 1.27 -4.30 -5.51
C ALA A 83 0.25 -3.26 -5.09
N ASP A 84 -0.22 -2.47 -6.05
CA ASP A 84 -1.32 -1.55 -5.82
C ASP A 84 -2.61 -2.10 -6.44
N THR A 85 -3.72 -1.92 -5.74
CA THR A 85 -5.08 -2.12 -6.25
C THR A 85 -5.83 -0.81 -6.22
N VAL A 86 -6.65 -0.54 -7.23
CA VAL A 86 -7.46 0.67 -7.33
C VAL A 86 -8.94 0.34 -7.30
N LEU A 87 -9.76 1.28 -6.83
CA LEU A 87 -11.21 1.14 -6.86
C LEU A 87 -11.72 1.51 -8.26
N THR A 88 -12.41 0.57 -8.91
CA THR A 88 -13.14 0.79 -10.17
C THR A 88 -14.64 0.64 -9.92
N PRO A 89 -15.51 0.97 -10.90
CA PRO A 89 -16.96 0.74 -10.78
C PRO A 89 -17.33 -0.72 -10.47
N ASP A 90 -16.52 -1.68 -10.91
CA ASP A 90 -16.72 -3.12 -10.69
C ASP A 90 -16.11 -3.62 -9.35
N GLY A 91 -15.49 -2.72 -8.58
CA GLY A 91 -14.85 -3.01 -7.30
C GLY A 91 -13.33 -2.86 -7.32
N TRP A 92 -12.66 -3.46 -6.34
CA TRP A 92 -11.20 -3.39 -6.24
C TRP A 92 -10.52 -4.28 -7.29
N THR A 93 -9.63 -3.68 -8.08
CA THR A 93 -8.87 -4.38 -9.12
C THR A 93 -7.38 -4.16 -8.97
N PHE A 94 -6.58 -5.13 -9.41
CA PHE A 94 -5.14 -5.01 -9.50
C PHE A 94 -4.76 -3.90 -10.49
N SER A 95 -3.84 -3.03 -10.08
CA SER A 95 -3.30 -1.97 -10.93
C SER A 95 -1.95 -2.37 -11.51
N HIS A 96 -0.94 -2.49 -10.66
CA HIS A 96 0.43 -2.79 -11.08
C HIS A 96 1.30 -3.28 -9.93
N PHE A 97 2.41 -3.94 -10.28
CA PHE A 97 3.53 -4.15 -9.38
C PHE A 97 4.59 -3.07 -9.59
N PHE A 98 5.29 -2.72 -8.52
CA PHE A 98 6.44 -1.84 -8.60
C PHE A 98 7.51 -2.21 -7.56
N GLU A 99 8.72 -1.72 -7.80
CA GLU A 99 9.89 -1.86 -6.94
C GLU A 99 10.50 -0.49 -6.69
N GLY A 100 11.41 -0.41 -5.71
CA GLY A 100 12.18 0.80 -5.46
C GLY A 100 12.40 1.09 -3.97
N PRO A 101 12.98 2.24 -3.65
CA PRO A 101 13.37 2.59 -2.28
C PRO A 101 12.17 2.67 -1.33
N TYR A 102 10.96 2.95 -1.86
CA TYR A 102 9.75 3.06 -1.05
C TYR A 102 9.37 1.78 -0.31
N LEU A 103 9.80 0.59 -0.75
CA LEU A 103 9.55 -0.66 -0.02
C LEU A 103 10.20 -0.63 1.36
N ALA A 104 11.53 -0.47 1.38
CA ALA A 104 12.30 -0.43 2.62
C ALA A 104 11.95 0.78 3.49
N SER A 105 11.67 1.95 2.87
CA SER A 105 11.21 3.13 3.60
C SER A 105 9.86 2.92 4.26
N THR A 106 8.91 2.25 3.60
CA THR A 106 7.60 1.92 4.18
C THR A 106 7.75 0.95 5.35
N GLU A 107 8.54 -0.11 5.20
CA GLU A 107 8.81 -1.05 6.30
C GLU A 107 9.47 -0.38 7.50
N LEU A 108 10.43 0.52 7.25
CA LEU A 108 11.08 1.27 8.32
C LEU A 108 10.10 2.22 9.01
N ALA A 109 9.33 2.99 8.26
CA ALA A 109 8.37 3.94 8.80
C ALA A 109 7.30 3.24 9.66
N VAL A 110 6.78 2.10 9.20
CA VAL A 110 5.80 1.29 9.94
C VAL A 110 6.41 0.78 11.24
N ARG A 111 7.61 0.19 11.21
CA ARG A 111 8.30 -0.26 12.43
C ARG A 111 8.57 0.88 13.42
N GLN A 112 8.93 2.06 12.93
CA GLN A 112 9.11 3.23 13.78
C GLN A 112 7.80 3.68 14.43
N ALA A 113 6.71 3.69 13.65
CA ALA A 113 5.38 4.06 14.14
C ALA A 113 4.82 3.05 15.16
N GLU A 114 5.11 1.74 15.02
CA GLU A 114 4.78 0.74 16.04
C GLU A 114 5.41 1.03 17.40
N ALA A 115 6.62 1.59 17.40
CA ALA A 115 7.32 1.97 18.62
C ALA A 115 6.82 3.30 19.22
N SER A 116 6.46 4.28 18.38
CA SER A 116 6.16 5.65 18.83
C SER A 116 4.68 5.99 18.96
N ALA A 117 3.79 5.34 18.21
CA ALA A 117 2.38 5.67 18.11
C ALA A 117 1.50 4.40 18.10
N PRO A 118 1.55 3.58 19.17
CA PRO A 118 0.76 2.37 19.27
C PRO A 118 -0.74 2.68 19.24
N GLY A 119 -1.52 1.85 18.55
CA GLY A 119 -2.99 1.99 18.46
C GLY A 119 -3.50 2.89 17.33
N CYS A 120 -2.61 3.60 16.62
CA CYS A 120 -2.99 4.26 15.37
C CYS A 120 -3.10 3.26 14.21
N GLN A 121 -3.96 3.57 13.24
CA GLN A 121 -3.99 2.90 11.95
C GLN A 121 -2.91 3.46 11.04
N ALA A 122 -2.13 2.58 10.42
CA ALA A 122 -1.17 2.94 9.39
C ALA A 122 -1.88 3.13 8.04
N ARG A 123 -1.72 4.30 7.44
CA ARG A 123 -2.20 4.64 6.09
C ARG A 123 -1.06 5.22 5.27
N LEU A 124 -1.15 5.14 3.95
CA LEU A 124 -0.25 5.86 3.06
C LEU A 124 -0.96 7.09 2.54
N LEU A 125 -0.31 8.24 2.60
CA LEU A 125 -0.82 9.48 2.03
C LEU A 125 0.04 9.89 0.83
N SER A 126 -0.55 9.82 -0.35
CA SER A 126 -0.01 10.35 -1.60
C SER A 126 -0.35 11.83 -1.72
N ILE A 127 0.68 12.64 -1.95
CA ILE A 127 0.55 14.10 -2.16
C ILE A 127 1.13 14.39 -3.55
N PRO A 128 0.31 14.29 -4.62
CA PRO A 128 0.77 14.42 -5.99
C PRO A 128 1.47 15.77 -6.27
N GLU A 129 0.94 16.86 -5.71
CA GLU A 129 1.50 18.21 -5.86
C GLU A 129 2.94 18.32 -5.35
N LEU A 130 3.35 17.44 -4.42
CA LEU A 130 4.69 17.41 -3.84
C LEU A 130 5.51 16.18 -4.30
N TYR A 131 4.97 15.35 -5.19
CA TYR A 131 5.56 14.07 -5.60
C TYR A 131 5.97 13.19 -4.40
N MET A 132 5.19 13.25 -3.32
CA MET A 132 5.55 12.66 -2.04
C MET A 132 4.56 11.56 -1.65
N LEU A 133 5.10 10.50 -1.06
CA LEU A 133 4.34 9.47 -0.38
C LEU A 133 4.80 9.40 1.07
N THR A 134 3.86 9.47 2.01
CA THR A 134 4.17 9.49 3.44
C THR A 134 3.39 8.42 4.19
N LEU A 135 3.94 7.95 5.31
CA LEU A 135 3.17 7.21 6.29
C LEU A 135 2.30 8.21 7.07
N TRP A 136 0.99 7.99 7.05
CA TRP A 136 -0.01 8.78 7.75
C TRP A 136 -0.65 7.92 8.84
N LEU A 137 -0.54 8.38 10.08
CA LEU A 137 -1.08 7.67 11.24
C LEU A 137 -2.43 8.27 11.61
N HIS A 138 -3.46 7.43 11.62
CA HIS A 138 -4.82 7.84 11.93
C HIS A 138 -5.24 7.30 13.30
N GLY A 139 -5.73 8.18 14.18
CA GLY A 139 -6.16 7.81 15.53
C GLY A 139 -7.52 7.10 15.59
N ASP A 140 -8.37 7.34 14.60
CA ASP A 140 -9.64 6.64 14.43
C ASP A 140 -9.46 5.49 13.44
N THR A 141 -9.49 4.25 13.94
CA THR A 141 -9.18 3.06 13.14
C THR A 141 -10.31 2.63 12.22
N GLU A 142 -11.52 3.20 12.37
CA GLU A 142 -12.71 2.84 11.61
C GLU A 142 -13.10 3.91 10.57
N ALA A 143 -12.44 5.07 10.59
CA ALA A 143 -12.77 6.19 9.72
C ALA A 143 -12.19 6.03 8.31
N ASP A 144 -12.92 5.40 7.38
CA ASP A 144 -12.64 5.40 5.94
C ASP A 144 -13.92 5.56 5.09
#